data_AF-X1U503-F1
#
_entry.id   AF-X1U503-F1
#
_cell.length_a   1.000
_cell.length_b   1.000
_cell.length_c   1.000
_cell.angle_alpha   90.00
_cell.angle_beta   90.00
_cell.angle_gamma   90.00
#
_symmetry.space_group_name_H-M   'P 1'
#
loop_
_entity.id
_entity.type
_entity.pdbx_description
1 polymer ?
#
loop_
_entity_poly.entity_id
_entity_poly.type
_entity_poly.pdbx_seq_one_letter_code
_entity_poly.pdbx_strand_id
1 'polypeptide(L)'
;STKLKDKEIISKVENLSNEMKLYSQVKIGRDQFTEIYMQLQELTGMISNEIKREYYITKAVKEISKNNSTLDSKSIYEISKTIYEESIRYNFNPLLITAIIKTESNFEPEAISDSYAYGLCQVRRFIAPELSENIGIKWDGAEKTLFNPIKNIKIGVYYLSILNRDFDDIKIAIIAYNQGPYNVQEQIAKNQELNHNYVDKVLDYYADLRGFSLEGINNEVESTK
;
A
#
# COMPACT_ATOMS: atom_id res chain seq x y z
N SER A 1 -48.87 6.82 28.94
CA SER A 1 -47.84 5.81 28.62
C SER A 1 -47.43 5.87 27.16
N THR A 2 -48.36 5.76 26.19
CA THR A 2 -48.09 5.76 24.75
C THR A 2 -47.50 7.07 24.20
N LYS A 3 -48.11 8.23 24.52
CA LYS A 3 -47.62 9.55 24.07
C LYS A 3 -46.20 9.93 24.52
N LEU A 4 -45.71 9.36 25.62
CA LEU A 4 -44.33 9.58 26.08
C LEU A 4 -43.33 8.75 25.28
N LYS A 5 -43.68 7.49 24.96
CA LYS A 5 -42.88 6.63 24.08
C LYS A 5 -42.79 7.19 22.66
N ASP A 6 -43.89 7.76 22.15
CA ASP A 6 -43.92 8.38 20.83
C ASP A 6 -43.00 9.61 20.75
N LYS A 7 -42.97 10.44 21.80
CA LYS A 7 -42.02 11.58 21.90
C LYS A 7 -40.56 11.14 21.96
N GLU A 8 -40.28 10.05 22.67
CA GLU A 8 -38.92 9.52 22.79
C GLU A 8 -38.42 8.92 21.47
N ILE A 9 -39.31 8.26 20.72
CA ILE A 9 -39.02 7.75 19.38
C ILE A 9 -38.78 8.90 18.40
N ILE A 10 -39.63 9.93 18.41
CA ILE A 10 -39.47 11.11 17.54
C ILE A 10 -38.12 11.80 17.81
N SER A 11 -37.75 11.99 19.08
CA SER A 11 -36.46 12.57 19.44
C SER A 11 -35.27 11.72 18.98
N LYS A 12 -35.36 10.38 19.08
CA LYS A 12 -34.32 9.48 18.56
C LYS A 12 -34.20 9.56 17.05
N VAL A 13 -35.33 9.64 16.33
CA VAL A 13 -35.37 9.77 14.86
C VAL A 13 -34.78 11.12 14.42
N GLU A 14 -35.08 12.21 15.13
CA GLU A 14 -34.49 13.53 14.87
C GLU A 14 -32.98 13.55 15.11
N ASN A 15 -32.51 12.92 16.19
CA ASN A 15 -31.08 12.79 16.47
C ASN A 15 -30.36 11.96 15.40
N LEU A 16 -30.92 10.81 15.01
CA LEU A 16 -30.41 9.99 13.91
C LEU A 16 -30.40 10.74 12.58
N SER A 17 -31.43 11.56 12.31
CA SER A 17 -31.47 12.40 11.10
C SER A 17 -30.39 13.47 11.11
N ASN A 18 -30.10 14.06 12.28
CA ASN A 18 -29.04 15.05 12.44
C ASN A 18 -27.64 14.43 12.34
N GLU A 19 -27.44 13.23 12.90
CA GLU A 19 -26.21 12.46 12.72
C GLU A 19 -26.03 12.07 11.25
N MET A 20 -27.06 11.55 10.58
CA MET A 20 -27.03 11.27 9.13
C MET A 20 -26.74 12.52 8.31
N LYS A 21 -27.26 13.70 8.71
CA LYS A 21 -26.90 14.98 8.09
C LYS A 21 -25.43 15.30 8.29
N LEU A 22 -24.88 15.10 9.48
CA LEU A 22 -23.45 15.28 9.77
C LEU A 22 -22.59 14.34 8.90
N TYR A 23 -22.99 13.07 8.77
CA TYR A 23 -22.33 12.10 7.89
C TYR A 23 -22.47 12.45 6.40
N SER A 24 -23.59 13.04 5.98
CA SER A 24 -23.79 13.52 4.61
C SER A 24 -23.01 14.80 4.28
N GLN A 25 -22.56 15.55 5.30
CA GLN A 25 -21.72 16.74 5.15
C GLN A 25 -20.25 16.40 4.93
N VAL A 26 -19.81 15.19 5.32
CA VAL A 26 -18.54 14.63 4.86
C VAL A 26 -18.80 14.04 3.47
N LYS A 27 -18.51 14.79 2.41
CA LYS A 27 -18.49 14.23 1.05
C LYS A 27 -17.36 13.20 0.99
N ILE A 28 -17.70 11.94 1.19
CA ILE A 28 -16.78 10.82 1.01
C ILE A 28 -16.89 10.42 -0.46
N GLY A 29 -15.79 10.50 -1.21
CA GLY A 29 -15.74 10.07 -2.60
C GLY A 29 -16.04 8.57 -2.73
N ARG A 30 -16.50 8.13 -3.90
CA ARG A 30 -16.82 6.70 -4.15
C ARG A 30 -15.67 5.76 -3.81
N ASP A 31 -14.43 6.15 -4.16
CA ASP A 31 -13.23 5.36 -3.86
C ASP A 31 -12.96 5.25 -2.36
N GLN A 32 -13.12 6.35 -1.61
CA GLN A 32 -12.99 6.36 -0.15
C GLN A 32 -14.06 5.51 0.53
N PHE A 33 -15.32 5.62 0.09
CA PHE A 33 -16.41 4.80 0.62
C PHE A 33 -16.14 3.32 0.36
N THR A 34 -15.67 2.97 -0.84
CA THR A 34 -15.35 1.59 -1.20
C THR A 34 -14.24 1.05 -0.30
N GLU A 35 -13.18 1.84 -0.06
CA GLU A 35 -12.10 1.43 0.83
C GLU A 35 -12.57 1.24 2.29
N ILE A 36 -13.34 2.19 2.84
CA ILE A 36 -13.90 2.08 4.21
C ILE A 36 -14.78 0.83 4.30
N TYR A 37 -15.63 0.60 3.31
CA TYR A 37 -16.49 -0.57 3.25
C TYR A 37 -15.68 -1.87 3.20
N MET A 38 -14.64 -1.92 2.38
CA MET A 38 -13.74 -3.08 2.29
C MET A 38 -13.07 -3.37 3.64
N GLN A 39 -12.54 -2.35 4.32
CA GLN A 39 -11.93 -2.51 5.64
C GLN A 39 -12.91 -3.00 6.70
N LEU A 40 -14.15 -2.47 6.68
CA LEU A 40 -15.19 -2.92 7.58
C LEU A 40 -15.54 -4.39 7.34
N GLN A 41 -15.70 -4.79 6.07
CA GLN A 41 -16.03 -6.18 5.73
C GLN A 41 -14.88 -7.15 6.03
N GLU A 42 -13.63 -6.71 5.89
CA GLU A 42 -12.44 -7.46 6.32
C GLU A 42 -12.45 -7.69 7.82
N LEU A 43 -12.70 -6.63 8.60
CA LEU A 43 -12.75 -6.69 10.06
C LEU A 43 -13.88 -7.59 10.57
N THR A 44 -15.04 -7.56 9.92
CA THR A 44 -16.18 -8.41 10.29
C THR A 44 -16.08 -9.84 9.75
N GLY A 45 -15.10 -10.12 8.89
CA GLY A 45 -14.97 -11.42 8.22
C GLY A 45 -16.10 -11.74 7.24
N MET A 46 -16.88 -10.74 6.84
CA MET A 46 -18.08 -10.90 6.00
C MET A 46 -17.74 -10.99 4.50
N ILE A 47 -16.53 -10.58 4.10
CA ILE A 47 -16.07 -10.64 2.72
C ILE A 47 -15.26 -11.90 2.42
N SER A 48 -15.55 -12.51 1.27
CA SER A 48 -14.78 -13.67 0.80
C SER A 48 -13.35 -13.28 0.40
N ASN A 49 -12.42 -14.22 0.51
CA ASN A 49 -11.05 -14.03 0.04
C ASN A 49 -10.99 -13.72 -1.46
N GLU A 50 -11.93 -14.24 -2.24
CA GLU A 50 -12.04 -13.98 -3.67
C GLU A 50 -12.39 -12.52 -3.97
N ILE A 51 -13.39 -11.94 -3.30
CA ILE A 51 -13.75 -10.54 -3.52
C ILE A 51 -12.61 -9.61 -3.09
N LYS A 52 -11.95 -9.89 -1.96
CA LYS A 52 -10.75 -9.14 -1.54
C LYS A 52 -9.65 -9.20 -2.59
N ARG A 53 -9.35 -10.40 -3.08
CA ARG A 53 -8.34 -10.63 -4.11
C ARG A 53 -8.65 -9.79 -5.36
N GLU A 54 -9.87 -9.88 -5.89
CA GLU A 54 -10.24 -9.15 -7.10
C GLU A 54 -10.20 -7.63 -6.89
N TYR A 55 -10.63 -7.13 -5.72
CA TYR A 55 -10.55 -5.71 -5.37
C TYR A 55 -9.12 -5.18 -5.44
N TYR A 56 -8.19 -5.81 -4.71
CA TYR A 56 -6.80 -5.35 -4.62
C TYR A 56 -6.05 -5.52 -5.95
N ILE A 57 -6.27 -6.64 -6.65
CA ILE A 57 -5.68 -6.86 -7.97
C ILE A 57 -6.18 -5.80 -8.96
N THR A 58 -7.48 -5.49 -8.97
CA THR A 58 -8.02 -4.47 -9.88
C THR A 58 -7.43 -3.08 -9.62
N LYS A 59 -7.25 -2.70 -8.34
CA LYS A 59 -6.60 -1.43 -7.98
C LYS A 59 -5.14 -1.39 -8.47
N ALA A 60 -4.37 -2.46 -8.24
CA ALA A 60 -3.00 -2.56 -8.73
C ALA A 60 -2.91 -2.54 -10.27
N VAL A 61 -3.78 -3.28 -10.98
CA VAL A 61 -3.85 -3.29 -12.44
C VAL A 61 -4.10 -1.89 -12.99
N LYS A 62 -5.04 -1.14 -12.39
CA LYS A 62 -5.36 0.23 -12.79
C LYS A 62 -4.16 1.15 -12.63
N GLU A 63 -3.46 1.04 -11.48
CA GLU A 63 -2.31 1.90 -11.20
C GLU A 63 -1.11 1.56 -12.10
N ILE A 64 -0.81 0.28 -12.31
CA ILE A 64 0.30 -0.12 -13.20
C ILE A 64 0.00 0.33 -14.64
N SER A 65 -1.20 0.04 -15.16
CA SER A 65 -1.61 0.43 -16.52
C SER A 65 -1.52 1.94 -16.77
N LYS A 66 -1.76 2.76 -15.74
CA LYS A 66 -1.69 4.22 -15.83
C LYS A 66 -0.25 4.72 -15.95
N ASN A 67 0.70 4.02 -15.34
CA ASN A 67 2.06 4.52 -15.12
C ASN A 67 3.13 3.80 -15.94
N ASN A 68 2.80 2.65 -16.52
CA ASN A 68 3.67 1.91 -17.40
C ASN A 68 2.87 1.46 -18.64
N SER A 69 3.23 2.03 -19.80
CA SER A 69 2.60 1.74 -21.09
C SER A 69 3.32 0.65 -21.91
N THR A 70 4.46 0.14 -21.43
CA THR A 70 5.26 -0.86 -22.13
C THR A 70 4.88 -2.29 -21.76
N LEU A 71 4.34 -2.48 -20.55
CA LEU A 71 3.85 -3.77 -20.08
C LEU A 71 2.54 -4.18 -20.78
N ASP A 72 2.48 -5.42 -21.25
CA ASP A 72 1.25 -6.02 -21.76
C ASP A 72 0.27 -6.37 -20.62
N SER A 73 -1.02 -6.53 -20.95
CA SER A 73 -2.07 -6.80 -19.96
C SER A 73 -1.85 -8.07 -19.13
N LYS A 74 -1.21 -9.10 -19.70
CA LYS A 74 -0.91 -10.34 -18.97
C LYS A 74 0.19 -10.09 -17.93
N SER A 75 1.24 -9.37 -18.31
CA SER A 75 2.32 -8.97 -17.41
C SER A 75 1.80 -8.08 -16.28
N ILE A 76 0.94 -7.11 -16.58
CA ILE A 76 0.28 -6.26 -15.58
C ILE A 76 -0.54 -7.09 -14.58
N TYR A 77 -1.31 -8.06 -15.07
CA TYR A 77 -2.09 -8.94 -14.21
C TYR A 77 -1.20 -9.81 -13.31
N GLU A 78 -0.16 -10.45 -13.85
CA GLU A 78 0.74 -11.31 -13.07
C GLU A 78 1.51 -10.51 -12.00
N ILE A 79 1.93 -9.29 -12.32
CA ILE A 79 2.52 -8.35 -11.35
C ILE A 79 1.52 -8.04 -10.24
N SER A 80 0.30 -7.62 -10.59
CA SER A 80 -0.75 -7.25 -9.64
C SER A 80 -1.14 -8.41 -8.71
N LYS A 81 -1.25 -9.61 -9.29
CA LYS A 81 -1.48 -10.85 -8.56
C LYS A 81 -0.34 -11.18 -7.60
N THR A 82 0.91 -11.03 -8.05
CA THR A 82 2.09 -11.29 -7.20
C THR A 82 2.17 -10.29 -6.05
N ILE A 83 1.87 -9.01 -6.29
CA ILE A 83 1.75 -8.00 -5.23
C ILE A 83 0.75 -8.47 -4.18
N TYR A 84 -0.45 -8.87 -4.58
CA TYR A 84 -1.46 -9.38 -3.65
C TYR A 84 -0.96 -10.61 -2.87
N GLU A 85 -0.48 -11.64 -3.56
CA GLU A 85 -0.07 -12.90 -2.94
C GLU A 85 1.06 -12.72 -1.92
N GLU A 86 2.09 -11.95 -2.26
CA GLU A 86 3.22 -11.69 -1.35
C GLU A 86 2.83 -10.73 -0.21
N SER A 87 1.94 -9.76 -0.46
CA SER A 87 1.41 -8.89 0.59
C SER A 87 0.68 -9.71 1.66
N ILE A 88 -0.23 -10.60 1.24
CA ILE A 88 -0.97 -11.46 2.17
C ILE A 88 -0.03 -12.42 2.89
N ARG A 89 0.97 -12.99 2.19
CA ARG A 89 1.96 -13.90 2.81
C ARG A 89 2.68 -13.25 3.99
N TYR A 90 3.04 -11.96 3.87
CA TYR A 90 3.79 -11.23 4.90
C TYR A 90 2.94 -10.26 5.71
N ASN A 91 1.60 -10.40 5.65
CA ASN A 91 0.64 -9.59 6.41
C ASN A 91 0.77 -8.07 6.16
N PHE A 92 1.03 -7.70 4.91
CA PHE A 92 0.99 -6.32 4.44
C PHE A 92 -0.30 -6.01 3.69
N ASN A 93 -0.73 -4.75 3.70
CA ASN A 93 -1.80 -4.28 2.84
C ASN A 93 -1.30 -4.26 1.37
N PRO A 94 -2.01 -4.88 0.40
CA PRO A 94 -1.59 -4.89 -0.99
C PRO A 94 -1.41 -3.51 -1.63
N LEU A 95 -2.19 -2.51 -1.23
CA LEU A 95 -2.04 -1.14 -1.72
C LEU A 95 -0.78 -0.46 -1.17
N LEU A 96 -0.29 -0.85 0.02
CA LEU A 96 0.97 -0.34 0.55
C LEU A 96 2.15 -0.86 -0.29
N ILE A 97 2.17 -2.16 -0.61
CA ILE A 97 3.21 -2.73 -1.48
C ILE A 97 3.14 -2.11 -2.89
N THR A 98 1.93 -1.87 -3.39
CA THR A 98 1.74 -1.13 -4.66
C THR A 98 2.35 0.27 -4.60
N ALA A 99 2.13 1.02 -3.51
CA ALA A 99 2.69 2.35 -3.30
C ALA A 99 4.23 2.35 -3.17
N ILE A 100 4.81 1.33 -2.54
CA ILE A 100 6.26 1.15 -2.48
C ILE A 100 6.83 0.94 -3.89
N ILE A 101 6.27 0.00 -4.67
CA ILE A 101 6.75 -0.25 -6.05
C ILE A 101 6.59 0.98 -6.94
N LYS A 102 5.48 1.71 -6.79
CA LYS A 102 5.26 3.00 -7.46
C LYS A 102 6.37 4.00 -7.13
N THR A 103 6.78 4.08 -5.85
CA THR A 103 7.85 4.98 -5.38
C THR A 103 9.22 4.55 -5.87
N GLU A 104 9.49 3.26 -5.89
CA GLU A 104 10.79 2.68 -6.22
C GLU A 104 11.13 2.76 -7.71
N SER A 105 10.23 2.32 -8.59
CA SER A 105 10.55 2.24 -10.02
C SER A 105 9.49 2.82 -10.95
N ASN A 106 8.39 3.35 -10.40
CA ASN A 106 7.22 3.71 -11.20
C ASN A 106 6.73 2.52 -12.08
N PHE A 107 6.83 1.31 -11.54
CA PHE A 107 6.51 0.05 -12.23
C PHE A 107 7.37 -0.28 -13.45
N GLU A 108 8.57 0.28 -13.59
CA GLU A 108 9.54 -0.11 -14.62
C GLU A 108 10.32 -1.37 -14.17
N PRO A 109 10.14 -2.55 -14.84
CA PRO A 109 10.79 -3.79 -14.43
C PRO A 109 12.31 -3.80 -14.65
N GLU A 110 12.83 -2.99 -15.56
CA GLU A 110 14.25 -2.93 -15.90
C GLU A 110 14.97 -1.73 -15.27
N ALA A 111 14.32 -1.03 -14.33
CA ALA A 111 14.90 0.14 -13.66
C ALA A 111 16.17 -0.21 -12.87
N ILE A 112 17.19 0.64 -12.99
CA ILE A 112 18.43 0.55 -12.23
C ILE A 112 18.71 1.91 -11.59
N SER A 113 18.96 1.95 -10.28
CA SER A 113 19.46 3.18 -9.63
C SER A 113 20.98 3.26 -9.65
N ASP A 114 21.50 4.47 -9.42
CA ASP A 114 22.94 4.73 -9.24
C ASP A 114 23.55 3.92 -8.07
N SER A 115 22.71 3.45 -7.14
CA SER A 115 23.11 2.63 -6.00
C SER A 115 23.07 1.12 -6.28
N TYR A 116 22.96 0.71 -7.54
CA TYR A 116 22.84 -0.69 -7.96
C TYR A 116 21.63 -1.41 -7.34
N ALA A 117 20.50 -0.69 -7.28
CA ALA A 117 19.19 -1.26 -6.98
C ALA A 117 18.43 -1.57 -8.27
N TYR A 118 17.75 -2.73 -8.34
CA TYR A 118 17.22 -3.27 -9.59
C TYR A 118 15.72 -3.58 -9.52
N GLY A 119 15.04 -3.31 -10.63
CA GLY A 119 13.67 -3.72 -10.92
C GLY A 119 12.59 -3.04 -10.09
N LEU A 120 11.41 -3.66 -10.06
CA LEU A 120 10.18 -3.07 -9.50
C LEU A 120 10.31 -2.57 -8.05
N CYS A 121 10.92 -3.37 -7.19
CA CYS A 121 11.11 -3.08 -5.77
C CYS A 121 12.49 -2.49 -5.47
N GLN A 122 13.30 -2.17 -6.50
CA GLN A 122 14.66 -1.66 -6.37
C GLN A 122 15.47 -2.45 -5.32
N VAL A 123 15.56 -3.77 -5.51
CA VAL A 123 16.35 -4.62 -4.62
C VAL A 123 17.83 -4.39 -4.91
N ARG A 124 18.61 -4.06 -3.87
CA ARG A 124 20.05 -3.83 -4.00
C ARG A 124 20.77 -5.14 -4.36
N ARG A 125 21.65 -5.08 -5.36
CA ARG A 125 22.36 -6.25 -5.89
C ARG A 125 23.13 -7.06 -4.84
N PHE A 126 23.68 -6.42 -3.81
CA PHE A 126 24.53 -7.10 -2.83
C PHE A 126 23.74 -7.95 -1.81
N ILE A 127 22.49 -7.58 -1.48
CA ILE A 127 21.63 -8.37 -0.56
C ILE A 127 20.81 -9.42 -1.30
N ALA A 128 20.59 -9.22 -2.61
CA ALA A 128 19.68 -10.05 -3.39
C ALA A 128 20.02 -11.56 -3.42
N PRO A 129 21.30 -12.02 -3.47
CA PRO A 129 21.61 -13.45 -3.48
C PRO A 129 21.09 -14.17 -2.23
N GLU A 130 21.39 -13.63 -1.04
CA GLU A 130 20.97 -14.20 0.25
C GLU A 130 19.45 -14.19 0.38
N LEU A 131 18.81 -13.07 0.04
CA LEU A 131 17.35 -12.96 0.08
C LEU A 131 16.68 -13.96 -0.87
N SER A 132 17.25 -14.17 -2.07
CA SER A 132 16.73 -15.12 -3.06
C SER A 132 16.82 -16.55 -2.55
N GLU A 133 17.96 -16.93 -1.97
CA GLU A 133 18.19 -18.26 -1.40
C GLU A 133 17.20 -18.55 -0.26
N ASN A 134 16.98 -17.59 0.64
CA ASN A 134 16.06 -17.73 1.78
C ASN A 134 14.61 -18.02 1.39
N ILE A 135 14.19 -17.61 0.18
CA ILE A 135 12.84 -17.85 -0.35
C ILE A 135 12.82 -18.84 -1.52
N GLY A 136 13.90 -19.59 -1.73
CA GLY A 136 13.99 -20.66 -2.72
C GLY A 136 14.01 -20.18 -4.18
N ILE A 137 14.37 -18.92 -4.43
CA ILE A 137 14.57 -18.38 -5.77
C ILE A 137 16.01 -18.62 -6.20
N LYS A 138 16.19 -19.36 -7.29
CA LYS A 138 17.51 -19.55 -7.89
C LYS A 138 18.12 -18.22 -8.31
N TRP A 139 19.31 -17.94 -7.81
CA TRP A 139 20.13 -16.80 -8.20
C TRP A 139 20.90 -17.09 -9.49
N ASP A 140 20.59 -16.37 -10.56
CA ASP A 140 21.23 -16.49 -11.88
C ASP A 140 21.92 -15.18 -12.33
N GLY A 141 22.30 -14.34 -11.36
CA GLY A 141 22.80 -12.98 -11.59
C GLY A 141 21.71 -11.92 -11.47
N ALA A 142 22.12 -10.66 -11.29
CA ALA A 142 21.22 -9.56 -10.97
C ALA A 142 20.21 -9.31 -12.09
N GLU A 143 20.66 -9.22 -13.34
CA GLU A 143 19.81 -8.89 -14.49
C GLU A 143 18.79 -10.00 -14.76
N LYS A 144 19.20 -11.27 -14.72
CA LYS A 144 18.30 -12.42 -14.96
C LYS A 144 17.30 -12.66 -13.83
N THR A 145 17.65 -12.26 -12.61
CA THR A 145 16.83 -12.52 -11.42
C THR A 145 15.96 -11.33 -11.09
N LEU A 146 16.54 -10.13 -11.03
CA LEU A 146 15.89 -8.92 -10.53
C LEU A 146 15.13 -8.13 -11.61
N PHE A 147 15.40 -8.32 -12.91
CA PHE A 147 14.51 -7.79 -13.97
C PHE A 147 13.30 -8.69 -14.23
N ASN A 148 13.27 -9.89 -13.68
CA ASN A 148 12.03 -10.66 -13.65
C ASN A 148 11.10 -10.04 -12.59
N PRO A 149 9.96 -9.44 -12.98
CA PRO A 149 9.15 -8.67 -12.06
C PRO A 149 8.57 -9.52 -10.92
N ILE A 150 8.23 -10.78 -11.20
CA ILE A 150 7.66 -11.71 -10.21
C ILE A 150 8.69 -12.08 -9.15
N LYS A 151 9.92 -12.41 -9.56
CA LYS A 151 11.02 -12.69 -8.62
C LYS A 151 11.38 -11.44 -7.82
N ASN A 152 11.44 -10.28 -8.48
CA ASN A 152 11.81 -9.02 -7.84
C ASN A 152 10.82 -8.63 -6.72
N ILE A 153 9.51 -8.74 -6.97
CA ILE A 153 8.48 -8.50 -5.95
C ILE A 153 8.61 -9.46 -4.78
N LYS A 154 8.78 -10.76 -5.05
CA LYS A 154 8.97 -11.77 -4.00
C LYS A 154 10.14 -11.44 -3.09
N ILE A 155 11.28 -11.05 -3.68
CA ILE A 155 12.50 -10.70 -2.95
C ILE A 155 12.31 -9.38 -2.18
N GLY A 156 11.76 -8.35 -2.81
CA GLY A 156 11.55 -7.04 -2.19
C GLY A 156 10.57 -7.08 -1.02
N VAL A 157 9.41 -7.74 -1.20
CA VAL A 157 8.42 -7.86 -0.12
C VAL A 157 8.95 -8.74 1.02
N TYR A 158 9.71 -9.80 0.72
CA TYR A 158 10.39 -10.58 1.74
C TYR A 158 11.39 -9.74 2.54
N TYR A 159 12.20 -8.92 1.86
CA TYR A 159 13.13 -8.02 2.55
C TYR A 159 12.40 -7.02 3.46
N LEU A 160 11.32 -6.41 2.98
CA LEU A 160 10.49 -5.53 3.80
C LEU A 160 9.93 -6.26 5.03
N SER A 161 9.56 -7.54 4.90
CA SER A 161 9.07 -8.35 6.04
C SER A 161 10.13 -8.56 7.12
N ILE A 162 11.40 -8.73 6.74
CA ILE A 162 12.53 -8.80 7.66
C ILE A 162 12.65 -7.47 8.41
N LEU A 163 12.68 -6.35 7.69
CA LEU A 163 12.80 -5.03 8.29
C LEU A 163 11.63 -4.71 9.23
N ASN A 164 10.40 -5.04 8.83
CA ASN A 164 9.23 -4.80 9.66
C ASN A 164 9.28 -5.60 10.97
N ARG A 165 9.79 -6.83 10.94
CA ARG A 165 10.01 -7.62 12.15
C ARG A 165 11.13 -7.06 13.01
N ASP A 166 12.23 -6.61 12.40
CA ASP A 166 13.41 -6.18 13.13
C ASP A 166 13.22 -4.81 13.80
N PHE A 167 12.40 -3.93 13.22
CA PHE A 167 12.10 -2.60 13.77
C PHE A 167 10.77 -2.51 14.53
N ASP A 168 9.85 -3.47 14.35
CA ASP A 168 8.49 -3.48 14.93
C ASP A 168 7.67 -2.19 14.67
N ASP A 169 8.02 -1.47 13.59
CA ASP A 169 7.32 -0.29 13.12
C ASP A 169 7.44 -0.23 11.59
N ILE A 170 6.30 -0.30 10.90
CA ILE A 170 6.26 -0.29 9.44
C ILE A 170 6.84 0.99 8.83
N LYS A 171 6.69 2.14 9.48
CA LYS A 171 7.27 3.39 8.99
C LYS A 171 8.79 3.35 9.07
N ILE A 172 9.33 2.87 10.19
CA ILE A 172 10.79 2.71 10.35
C ILE A 172 11.31 1.65 9.37
N ALA A 173 10.58 0.57 9.16
CA ALA A 173 10.93 -0.46 8.19
C ALA A 173 11.00 0.09 6.75
N ILE A 174 10.06 0.95 6.34
CA ILE A 174 10.09 1.62 5.03
C ILE A 174 11.28 2.57 4.92
N ILE A 175 11.60 3.33 5.99
CA ILE A 175 12.81 4.18 6.03
C ILE A 175 14.07 3.32 5.89
N ALA A 176 14.15 2.20 6.62
CA ALA A 176 15.26 1.26 6.57
C ALA A 176 15.39 0.55 5.22
N TYR A 177 14.27 0.33 4.53
CA TYR A 177 14.26 -0.24 3.18
C TYR A 177 15.00 0.68 2.22
N ASN A 178 14.72 1.98 2.29
CA ASN A 178 15.33 2.99 1.43
C ASN A 178 16.78 3.33 1.82
N GLN A 179 17.04 3.55 3.12
CA GLN A 179 18.32 4.07 3.61
C GLN A 179 19.32 2.96 3.98
N GLY A 180 18.82 1.74 4.22
CA GLY A 180 19.57 0.62 4.74
C GLY A 180 19.43 0.49 6.27
N PRO A 181 19.24 -0.73 6.80
CA PRO A 181 18.92 -0.96 8.21
C PRO A 181 20.02 -0.54 9.18
N TYR A 182 21.29 -0.75 8.81
CA TYR A 182 22.42 -0.37 9.66
C TYR A 182 22.46 1.14 9.92
N ASN A 183 22.27 1.95 8.88
CA ASN A 183 22.27 3.41 9.01
C ASN A 183 21.11 3.89 9.89
N VAL A 184 19.91 3.33 9.70
CA VAL A 184 18.74 3.67 10.53
C VAL A 184 18.97 3.26 11.99
N GLN A 185 19.52 2.07 12.24
CA GLN A 185 19.82 1.60 13.58
C GLN A 185 20.88 2.48 14.27
N GLU A 186 21.91 2.91 13.55
CA GLU A 186 22.92 3.84 14.06
C GLU A 186 22.33 5.21 14.42
N GLN A 187 21.45 5.75 13.58
CA GLN A 187 20.76 7.03 13.86
C GLN A 187 19.87 6.92 15.10
N ILE A 188 19.08 5.86 15.23
CA ILE A 188 18.24 5.59 16.41
C ILE A 188 19.11 5.50 17.67
N ALA A 189 20.22 4.74 17.63
CA ALA A 189 21.13 4.60 18.77
C ALA A 189 21.76 5.93 19.22
N LYS A 190 21.93 6.88 18.29
CA LYS A 190 22.44 8.24 18.56
C LYS A 190 21.34 9.24 18.91
N ASN A 191 20.07 8.83 19.01
CA ASN A 191 18.90 9.70 19.14
C ASN A 191 18.83 10.78 18.06
N GLN A 192 19.23 10.44 16.83
CA GLN A 192 19.12 11.32 15.67
C GLN A 192 17.73 11.19 15.03
N GLU A 193 17.22 12.30 14.50
CA GLU A 193 15.97 12.30 13.74
C GLU A 193 16.15 11.56 12.42
N LEU A 194 15.21 10.66 12.10
CA LEU A 194 15.19 9.94 10.84
C LEU A 194 14.65 10.84 9.73
N ASN A 195 15.19 10.71 8.52
CA ASN A 195 14.62 11.40 7.37
C ASN A 195 13.33 10.70 6.89
N HIS A 196 12.21 11.40 6.99
CA HIS A 196 10.88 10.88 6.68
C HIS A 196 10.42 11.09 5.23
N ASN A 197 11.13 11.87 4.41
CA ASN A 197 10.67 12.26 3.06
C ASN A 197 10.29 11.06 2.18
N TYR A 198 11.04 9.97 2.27
CA TYR A 198 10.75 8.76 1.49
C TYR A 198 9.49 8.06 1.99
N VAL A 199 9.34 7.87 3.31
CA VAL A 199 8.15 7.20 3.86
C VAL A 199 6.90 8.06 3.67
N ASP A 200 7.02 9.38 3.77
CA ASP A 200 5.90 10.29 3.53
C ASP A 200 5.41 10.17 2.08
N LYS A 201 6.32 10.14 1.10
CA LYS A 201 5.98 9.90 -0.30
C LYS A 201 5.28 8.55 -0.53
N VAL A 202 5.73 7.48 0.13
CA VAL A 202 5.06 6.17 0.07
C VAL A 202 3.66 6.25 0.68
N LEU A 203 3.52 6.91 1.83
CA LEU A 203 2.24 7.04 2.52
C LEU A 203 1.25 7.92 1.75
N ASP A 204 1.72 8.94 1.03
CA ASP A 204 0.90 9.75 0.14
C ASP A 204 0.33 8.91 -1.01
N TYR A 205 1.16 8.15 -1.73
CA TYR A 205 0.65 7.24 -2.77
C TYR A 205 -0.27 6.15 -2.20
N TYR A 206 0.03 5.66 -0.99
CA TYR A 206 -0.84 4.69 -0.32
C TYR A 206 -2.21 5.31 0.03
N ALA A 207 -2.24 6.56 0.48
CA ALA A 207 -3.47 7.30 0.71
C ALA A 207 -4.25 7.52 -0.60
N ASP A 208 -3.57 7.91 -1.68
CA ASP A 208 -4.16 8.10 -3.01
C ASP A 208 -4.84 6.82 -3.54
N LEU A 209 -4.16 5.68 -3.43
CA LEU A 209 -4.70 4.37 -3.84
C LEU A 209 -5.97 4.00 -3.08
N ARG A 210 -6.05 4.44 -1.82
CA ARG A 210 -7.21 4.27 -0.92
C ARG A 210 -8.27 5.37 -1.08
N GLY A 211 -8.01 6.35 -1.94
CA GLY A 211 -8.90 7.49 -2.21
C GLY A 211 -8.78 8.65 -1.22
N PHE A 212 -7.85 8.60 -0.27
CA PHE A 212 -7.69 9.60 0.80
C PHE A 212 -6.64 10.68 0.52
N SER A 213 -6.40 11.02 -0.76
CA SER A 213 -5.42 12.06 -1.11
C SER A 213 -5.72 13.38 -0.38
N LEU A 214 -4.67 14.05 0.12
CA LEU A 214 -4.80 15.35 0.80
C LEU A 214 -5.34 16.44 -0.15
N GLU A 215 -5.08 16.33 -1.46
CA GLU A 215 -5.62 17.26 -2.48
C GLU A 215 -7.12 17.07 -2.75
N GLY A 216 -7.66 15.86 -2.57
CA GLY A 216 -9.09 15.58 -2.77
C GLY A 216 -9.98 16.26 -1.73
N ILE A 217 -9.45 16.46 -0.51
CA ILE A 217 -10.17 17.13 0.58
C ILE A 217 -10.30 18.64 0.30
N ASN A 218 -9.29 19.27 -0.30
CA ASN A 218 -9.31 20.71 -0.57
C ASN A 218 -10.13 21.09 -1.82
N ASN A 219 -10.10 20.28 -2.89
CA ASN A 219 -10.80 20.58 -4.13
C ASN A 219 -12.33 20.42 -4.03
N GLU A 220 -12.85 19.52 -3.19
CA GLU A 220 -14.30 19.41 -2.96
C GLU A 220 -14.85 20.56 -2.08
N VAL A 221 -14.01 21.16 -1.24
CA VAL A 221 -14.37 22.34 -0.42
C VAL A 221 -14.42 23.61 -1.28
N GLU A 222 -13.57 23.73 -2.30
CA GLU A 222 -13.57 24.88 -3.22
C GLU A 222 -14.69 24.80 -4.27
N SER A 223 -15.03 23.61 -4.78
CA SER A 223 -16.12 23.45 -5.76
C SER A 223 -17.54 23.56 -5.17
N THR A 224 -17.65 23.84 -3.86
CA THR A 224 -18.94 23.99 -3.15
C THR A 224 -19.13 25.41 -2.60
N LYS A 225 -18.27 26.37 -2.96
CA LYS A 225 -18.48 27.81 -2.76
C LYS A 225 -19.00 28.44 -4.05
#